data_AF-A3QGI7-F1
#
_entry.id   AF-A3QGI7-F1
#
_cell.length_a   1.000
_cell.length_b   1.000
_cell.length_c   1.000
_cell.angle_alpha   90.00
_cell.angle_beta   90.00
_cell.angle_gamma   90.00
#
_symmetry.space_group_name_H-M   'P 1'
#
loop_
_entity.id
_entity.type
_entity.pdbx_description
1 polymer ?
#
loop_
_entity_poly.entity_id
_entity_poly.type
_entity_poly.pdbx_seq_one_letter_code
_entity_poly.pdbx_strand_id
1 'polypeptide(L)' 'MTQAPDNSSTAKTALDYASDEIKLAVDLIYLLESHEIEPDVALAALEIVKQDLQRKLSKEI' A
#
# COMPACT_ATOMS: atom_id res chain seq x y z
N MET A 1 33.00 -17.44 24.04
CA MET A 1 31.63 -17.44 24.59
C MET A 1 31.36 -16.00 24.99
N THR A 2 30.53 -15.19 24.34
CA THR A 2 29.37 -15.49 23.48
C THR A 2 29.17 -14.27 22.60
N GLN A 3 29.03 -14.48 21.30
CA GLN A 3 28.67 -13.44 20.34
C GLN A 3 27.30 -12.87 20.73
N ALA A 4 27.19 -11.55 20.85
CA ALA A 4 25.89 -10.90 21.01
C ALA A 4 25.01 -11.25 19.80
N PRO A 5 23.71 -11.53 19.98
CA PRO A 5 22.84 -11.78 18.84
C PRO A 5 22.73 -10.50 18.02
N ASP A 6 23.30 -10.55 16.82
CA ASP A 6 23.10 -9.57 15.78
C ASP A 6 21.61 -9.60 15.40
N ASN A 7 20.84 -8.64 15.90
CA ASN A 7 19.42 -8.48 15.61
C ASN A 7 19.21 -7.54 14.42
N SER A 8 20.01 -7.65 13.36
CA SER A 8 19.77 -6.94 12.10
C SER A 8 18.93 -7.74 11.10
N SER A 9 17.97 -8.57 11.55
CA SER A 9 17.16 -9.43 10.65
C SER A 9 15.68 -9.61 11.03
N THR A 10 15.13 -8.79 11.92
CA THR A 10 13.71 -8.90 12.32
C THR A 10 12.78 -7.84 11.74
N ALA A 11 13.21 -7.12 10.69
CA ALA A 11 12.34 -6.27 9.87
C ALA A 11 11.86 -6.96 8.57
N LYS A 12 11.90 -8.30 8.49
CA LYS A 12 11.00 -9.05 7.59
C LYS A 12 9.57 -8.90 8.13
N THR A 13 9.05 -7.70 7.92
CA THR A 13 7.84 -7.19 8.55
C THR A 13 6.66 -7.83 7.84
N ALA A 14 5.52 -8.02 8.51
CA ALA A 14 4.33 -8.72 8.00
C ALA A 14 3.87 -8.29 6.58
N LEU A 15 4.30 -7.12 6.11
CA LEU A 15 4.15 -6.64 4.73
C LEU A 15 4.77 -7.57 3.68
N ASP A 16 5.91 -8.22 3.94
CA ASP A 16 6.54 -9.13 2.96
C ASP A 16 5.63 -10.33 2.63
N TYR A 17 4.81 -10.75 3.60
CA TYR A 17 3.86 -11.87 3.51
C TYR A 17 2.41 -11.43 3.25
N ALA A 18 2.15 -10.13 3.12
CA ALA A 18 0.81 -9.62 2.84
C ALA A 18 0.40 -9.85 1.37
N SER A 19 -0.90 -9.93 1.12
CA SER A 19 -1.46 -9.99 -0.24
C SER A 19 -1.07 -8.74 -1.04
N ASP A 20 -1.05 -8.86 -2.37
CA ASP A 20 -0.63 -7.78 -3.28
C ASP A 20 -1.49 -6.52 -3.10
N GLU A 21 -2.79 -6.67 -2.83
CA GLU A 21 -3.70 -5.55 -2.56
C GLU A 21 -3.34 -4.79 -1.27
N ILE A 22 -2.84 -5.48 -0.24
CA ILE A 22 -2.43 -4.86 1.02
C ILE A 22 -1.13 -4.09 0.83
N LYS A 23 -0.16 -4.69 0.13
CA LYS A 23 1.12 -4.03 -0.20
C LYS A 23 0.88 -2.75 -0.99
N LEU A 24 0.05 -2.82 -2.02
CA LEU A 24 -0.30 -1.66 -2.83
C LEU A 24 -1.03 -0.58 -2.02
N ALA A 25 -1.95 -0.97 -1.12
CA ALA A 25 -2.63 0.00 -0.26
C ALA A 25 -1.64 0.75 0.64
N VAL A 26 -0.64 0.06 1.20
CA VAL A 26 0.41 0.67 2.03
C VAL A 26 1.27 1.63 1.21
N ASP A 27 1.69 1.24 0.00
CA ASP A 27 2.44 2.11 -0.89
C ASP A 27 1.66 3.37 -1.28
N LEU A 28 0.36 3.22 -1.54
CA LEU A 28 -0.52 4.34 -1.85
C LEU A 28 -0.69 5.29 -0.67
N ILE A 29 -0.88 4.76 0.56
CA ILE A 29 -0.96 5.58 1.77
C ILE A 29 0.35 6.36 1.96
N TYR A 30 1.49 5.68 1.86
CA TYR A 30 2.80 6.33 1.97
C TYR A 30 2.96 7.46 0.95
N LEU A 31 2.53 7.24 -0.31
CA LEU A 31 2.62 8.26 -1.35
C LEU A 31 1.75 9.48 -1.05
N LEU A 32 0.52 9.26 -0.58
CA LEU A 32 -0.43 10.33 -0.25
C LEU A 32 0.06 11.17 0.94
N GLU A 33 0.55 10.52 1.99
CA GLU A 33 1.10 11.19 3.16
C GLU A 33 2.38 11.96 2.82
N SER A 34 3.27 11.38 2.00
CA SER A 34 4.52 12.02 1.58
C SER A 34 4.31 13.29 0.75
N HIS A 35 3.14 13.46 0.15
CA HIS A 35 2.75 14.65 -0.62
C HIS A 35 1.76 15.54 0.14
N GLU A 36 1.55 15.29 1.43
CA GLU A 36 0.66 16.07 2.30
C GLU A 36 -0.76 16.22 1.72
N ILE A 37 -1.27 15.15 1.09
CA ILE A 37 -2.62 15.16 0.51
C ILE A 37 -3.64 15.01 1.63
N GLU A 38 -4.56 15.97 1.72
CA GLU A 38 -5.65 15.93 2.69
C GLU A 38 -6.50 14.65 2.52
N PRO A 39 -6.92 13.99 3.63
CA PRO A 39 -7.65 12.73 3.55
C PRO A 39 -8.94 12.77 2.73
N ASP A 40 -9.69 13.87 2.76
CA ASP A 40 -10.94 14.00 1.99
C ASP A 40 -10.66 14.07 0.48
N VAL A 41 -9.60 14.77 0.08
CA VAL A 41 -9.13 14.84 -1.31
C VAL A 41 -8.62 13.48 -1.78
N ALA A 42 -7.84 12.79 -0.94
CA ALA A 42 -7.34 11.45 -1.23
C ALA A 42 -8.49 10.46 -1.44
N LEU A 43 -9.50 10.46 -0.57
CA LEU A 43 -10.67 9.59 -0.69
C LEU A 43 -11.48 9.88 -1.96
N ALA A 44 -11.70 11.15 -2.29
CA ALA A 44 -12.39 11.53 -3.52
C ALA A 44 -11.62 11.05 -4.77
N ALA A 45 -10.29 11.19 -4.79
CA ALA A 45 -9.45 10.71 -5.88
C ALA A 45 -9.47 9.17 -6.01
N LEU A 46 -9.39 8.45 -4.88
CA LEU A 46 -9.41 6.99 -4.87
C LEU A 46 -10.75 6.43 -5.38
N GLU A 47 -11.88 7.09 -5.11
CA GLU A 47 -13.18 6.70 -5.66
C GLU A 47 -13.22 6.87 -7.19
N ILE A 48 -12.61 7.93 -7.74
CA ILE A 48 -12.47 8.10 -9.19
C ILE A 48 -11.62 6.97 -9.79
N VAL A 49 -10.47 6.66 -9.18
CA VAL A 49 -9.58 5.57 -9.62
C VAL A 49 -10.30 4.22 -9.61
N LYS A 50 -11.01 3.92 -8.53
CA LYS A 50 -11.82 2.70 -8.39
C LYS A 50 -12.86 2.59 -9.50
N GLN A 51 -13.59 3.67 -9.80
CA GLN A 51 -14.58 3.68 -10.88
C GLN A 51 -13.93 3.44 -12.25
N ASP A 52 -12.75 4.00 -12.54
CA ASP A 52 -12.02 3.74 -13.78
C ASP A 52 -11.61 2.26 -13.91
N LEU A 53 -11.08 1.67 -12.83
CA LEU A 53 -10.71 0.25 -12.80
C LEU A 53 -11.93 -0.67 -12.99
N GLN A 54 -13.05 -0.36 -12.33
CA GLN A 54 -14.30 -1.11 -12.50
C GLN A 54 -14.83 -1.03 -13.94
N ARG A 55 -14.73 0.14 -14.59
CA ARG A 55 -15.09 0.30 -16.00
C ARG A 55 -14.20 -0.54 -16.90
N LYS A 56 -12.90 -0.64 -16.61
CA LYS A 56 -11.96 -1.49 -17.37
C LYS A 56 -12.32 -2.97 -17.26
N LEU A 57 -12.62 -3.44 -16.05
CA LEU A 57 -13.10 -4.82 -15.82
C LEU A 57 -14.44 -5.11 -16.52
N SER A 58 -15.32 -4.12 -16.58
CA SER A 58 -16.62 -4.25 -17.24
C SER A 58 -16.54 -4.19 -18.77
N LYS A 59 -15.40 -3.74 -19.34
CA LYS A 59 -15.19 -3.57 -20.79
C LYS A 59 -14.65 -4.84 -21.46
N GLU A 60 -14.50 -5.94 -20.72
CA GLU A 60 -14.15 -7.28 -21.22
C GLU A 60 -15.38 -8.16 -21.54
N ILE A 61 -16.54 -7.56 -21.81
CA ILE A 61 -17.75 -8.28 -22.29
C ILE A 61 -18.13 -7.80 -23.69
#